data_AF-A0A7J7V5N1-F1
#
_entry.id   AF-A0A7J7V5N1-F1
#
_cell.length_a   1.000
_cell.length_b   1.000
_cell.length_c   1.000
_cell.angle_alpha   90.00
_cell.angle_beta   90.00
_cell.angle_gamma   90.00
#
_symmetry.space_group_name_H-M   'P 1'
#
loop_
_entity.id
_entity.type
_entity.pdbx_description
1 polymer ?
#
loop_
_entity_poly.entity_id
_entity_poly.type
_entity_poly.pdbx_seq_one_letter_code
_entity_poly.pdbx_strand_id
1 'polypeptide(L)'
;MAEAVERTDELVREYLLFRGFTYTLRQLEAEIKADKEKGFRVDKIVDQLQQLMQVYDLAALRDYWSYLERRLFSRLEDIYRPTINKLKTSLFRFYLVYTIQTNRNDKAQEFFAKQATELQNQAEWKDWFVLPFLPSPDTNPTFATYFSRQWADTFIVSLHNFLSVLFQCMPVPVILNFDAECQRTSQVQEENEVLRQKLFALQAEIHRLKKEEQQPEEEKALVQHKLPPYVSNMDRLGDSELAMVCSQRNTSLSQSPRVGFLSSLLPQSKKSPSRLSPAQGPPQAQSSAKKESISSQVSTSPIFANLPKGL
;
A
#
# COMPACT_ATOMS: atom_id res chain seq x y z
N MET A 1 3.14 -7.97 3.49
CA MET A 1 4.43 -7.45 2.97
C MET A 1 5.55 -8.46 3.17
N ALA A 2 5.93 -8.82 4.40
CA ALA A 2 7.03 -9.75 4.67
C ALA A 2 6.98 -11.10 3.91
N GLU A 3 5.83 -11.77 3.91
CA GLU A 3 5.67 -13.05 3.18
C GLU A 3 5.83 -12.89 1.66
N ALA A 4 5.34 -11.76 1.11
CA ALA A 4 5.51 -11.47 -0.31
C ALA A 4 6.98 -11.21 -0.66
N VAL A 5 7.73 -10.55 0.24
CA VAL A 5 9.18 -10.33 0.08
C VAL A 5 9.92 -11.66 0.05
N GLU A 6 9.66 -12.54 1.02
CA GLU A 6 10.31 -13.85 1.09
C GLU A 6 10.03 -14.72 -0.15
N ARG A 7 8.77 -14.73 -0.63
CA ARG A 7 8.39 -15.41 -1.87
C ARG A 7 9.11 -14.83 -3.09
N THR A 8 9.11 -13.50 -3.25
CA THR A 8 9.76 -12.85 -4.38
C THR A 8 11.27 -13.05 -4.35
N ASP A 9 11.90 -13.03 -3.19
CA ASP A 9 13.33 -13.34 -3.07
C ASP A 9 13.62 -14.74 -3.61
N GLU A 10 12.76 -15.73 -3.34
CA GLU A 10 12.93 -17.09 -3.85
C GLU A 10 12.79 -17.17 -5.38
N LEU A 11 11.79 -16.49 -5.94
CA LEU A 11 11.62 -16.38 -7.40
C LEU A 11 12.84 -15.73 -8.07
N VAL A 12 13.41 -14.70 -7.44
CA VAL A 12 14.63 -14.04 -7.93
C VAL A 12 15.82 -15.00 -7.84
N ARG A 13 15.97 -15.77 -6.75
CA ARG A 13 17.04 -16.78 -6.63
C ARG A 13 16.96 -17.82 -7.75
N GLU A 14 15.77 -18.39 -7.97
CA GLU A 14 15.53 -19.37 -9.02
C GLU A 14 15.87 -18.79 -10.41
N TYR A 15 15.39 -17.58 -10.69
CA TYR A 15 15.67 -16.90 -11.95
C TYR A 15 17.17 -16.65 -12.18
N LEU A 16 17.89 -16.13 -11.18
CA LEU A 16 19.32 -15.88 -11.30
C LEU A 16 20.11 -17.18 -11.50
N LEU A 17 19.72 -18.25 -10.81
CA LEU A 17 20.32 -19.57 -10.95
C LEU A 17 20.09 -20.13 -12.36
N PHE A 18 18.84 -20.11 -12.86
CA PHE A 18 18.49 -20.57 -14.20
C PHE A 18 19.27 -19.85 -15.30
N ARG A 19 19.47 -18.53 -15.16
CA ARG A 19 20.24 -17.72 -16.12
C ARG A 19 21.75 -17.89 -16.01
N GLY A 20 22.24 -18.59 -14.98
CA GLY A 20 23.68 -18.76 -14.72
C GLY A 20 24.35 -17.52 -14.10
N PHE A 21 23.59 -16.59 -13.52
CA PHE A 21 24.11 -15.38 -12.88
C PHE A 21 24.61 -15.65 -11.45
N THR A 22 25.52 -16.61 -11.31
CA THR A 22 25.94 -17.13 -9.99
C THR A 22 26.68 -16.10 -9.13
N TYR A 23 27.37 -15.13 -9.73
CA TYR A 23 28.02 -14.05 -8.97
C TYR A 23 26.99 -13.10 -8.36
N THR A 24 26.00 -12.68 -9.16
CA THR A 24 24.89 -11.85 -8.71
C THR A 24 24.07 -12.53 -7.62
N LEU A 25 23.80 -13.83 -7.76
CA LEU A 25 23.10 -14.62 -6.74
C LEU A 25 23.82 -14.60 -5.39
N ARG A 26 25.14 -14.84 -5.36
CA ARG A 26 25.92 -14.77 -4.11
C ARG A 26 25.89 -13.37 -3.49
N GLN A 27 25.96 -12.34 -4.32
CA GLN A 27 25.90 -10.95 -3.84
C GLN A 27 24.52 -10.64 -3.23
N LEU A 28 23.44 -11.07 -3.89
CA LEU A 28 22.07 -10.94 -3.37
C LEU A 28 21.93 -11.63 -2.02
N GLU A 29 22.41 -12.87 -1.88
CA GLU A 29 22.37 -13.60 -0.60
C GLU A 29 23.14 -12.89 0.52
N ALA A 30 24.31 -12.33 0.19
CA ALA A 30 25.10 -11.56 1.13
C ALA A 30 24.36 -10.30 1.60
N GLU A 31 23.68 -9.59 0.69
CA GLU A 31 22.89 -8.40 1.00
C GLU A 31 21.64 -8.74 1.83
N ILE A 32 20.91 -9.81 1.48
CA ILE A 32 19.77 -10.30 2.28
C ILE A 32 20.22 -10.67 3.70
N LYS A 33 21.39 -11.29 3.86
CA LYS A 33 21.92 -11.62 5.19
C LYS A 33 22.30 -10.37 5.99
N ALA A 34 22.81 -9.34 5.32
CA ALA A 34 23.18 -8.07 5.92
C ALA A 34 21.99 -7.10 6.12
N ASP A 35 20.78 -7.51 5.70
CA ASP A 35 19.59 -6.68 5.72
C ASP A 35 19.24 -6.22 7.15
N LYS A 36 19.13 -4.90 7.30
CA LYS A 36 18.76 -4.23 8.55
C LYS A 36 17.25 -4.04 8.65
N GLU A 37 16.52 -4.02 7.54
CA GLU A 37 15.06 -4.03 7.51
C GLU A 37 14.46 -5.42 7.75
N LYS A 38 15.30 -6.46 7.76
CA LYS A 38 14.94 -7.86 8.08
C LYS A 38 13.78 -8.38 7.21
N GLY A 39 13.80 -8.09 5.91
CA GLY A 39 12.72 -8.45 4.99
C GLY A 39 11.37 -7.83 5.37
N PHE A 40 11.39 -6.68 6.07
CA PHE A 40 10.20 -6.03 6.63
C PHE A 40 9.42 -6.94 7.61
N ARG A 41 10.11 -7.89 8.26
CA ARG A 41 9.55 -8.75 9.31
C ARG A 41 9.59 -8.00 10.63
N VAL A 42 8.42 -7.56 11.10
CA VAL A 42 8.29 -6.77 12.32
C VAL A 42 8.87 -7.50 13.54
N ASP A 43 8.55 -8.79 13.70
CA ASP A 43 9.06 -9.62 14.79
C ASP A 43 10.60 -9.59 14.83
N LYS A 44 11.26 -9.69 13.68
CA LYS A 44 12.73 -9.69 13.59
C LYS A 44 13.35 -8.34 13.92
N ILE A 45 12.66 -7.24 13.62
CA ILE A 45 13.12 -5.90 14.01
C ILE A 45 13.00 -5.73 15.53
N VAL A 46 11.89 -6.18 16.12
CA VAL A 46 11.66 -6.12 17.57
C VAL A 46 12.63 -7.03 18.31
N ASP A 47 12.82 -8.28 17.85
CA ASP A 47 13.80 -9.23 18.38
C ASP A 47 15.22 -8.63 18.36
N GLN A 48 15.61 -7.97 17.27
CA GLN A 48 16.92 -7.32 17.15
C GLN A 48 17.10 -6.20 18.19
N LEU A 49 16.08 -5.35 18.39
CA LEU A 49 16.12 -4.31 19.41
C LEU A 49 16.28 -4.92 20.80
N GLN A 50 15.50 -5.95 21.12
CA GLN A 50 15.61 -6.66 22.39
C GLN A 50 16.97 -7.35 22.58
N GLN A 51 17.52 -7.97 21.53
CA GLN A 51 18.85 -8.59 21.58
C GLN A 51 19.93 -7.56 21.89
N LEU A 52 19.91 -6.39 21.24
CA LEU A 52 20.87 -5.30 21.50
C LEU A 52 20.78 -4.79 22.95
N MET A 53 19.57 -4.78 23.52
CA MET A 53 19.37 -4.47 24.93
C MET A 53 19.95 -5.55 25.85
N GLN A 54 19.72 -6.83 25.55
CA GLN A 54 20.20 -7.97 26.34
C GLN A 54 21.73 -8.06 26.40
N VAL A 55 22.42 -7.67 25.33
CA VAL A 55 23.90 -7.62 25.29
C VAL A 55 24.50 -6.31 25.80
N TYR A 56 23.65 -5.36 26.23
CA TYR A 56 24.05 -4.02 26.71
C TYR A 56 24.84 -3.19 25.68
N ASP A 57 24.55 -3.35 24.39
CA ASP A 57 25.18 -2.57 23.32
C ASP A 57 24.34 -1.33 22.99
N LEU A 58 24.54 -0.29 23.80
CA LEU A 58 23.85 0.99 23.64
C LEU A 58 24.19 1.67 22.30
N ALA A 59 25.42 1.54 21.82
CA ALA A 59 25.85 2.20 20.59
C ALA A 59 25.11 1.59 19.40
N ALA A 60 25.13 0.27 19.27
CA ALA A 60 24.40 -0.43 18.21
C ALA A 60 22.88 -0.22 18.33
N LEU A 61 22.32 -0.18 19.55
CA LEU A 61 20.90 0.10 19.75
C LEU A 61 20.50 1.48 19.21
N ARG A 62 21.30 2.51 19.52
CA ARG A 62 21.09 3.88 19.01
C ARG A 62 21.22 3.93 17.50
N ASP A 63 22.29 3.35 16.97
CA ASP A 63 22.55 3.35 15.53
C ASP A 63 21.45 2.64 14.74
N TYR A 64 20.94 1.53 15.29
CA TYR A 64 19.84 0.79 14.71
C TYR A 64 18.53 1.59 14.75
N TRP A 65 18.19 2.22 15.88
CA TRP A 65 17.02 3.09 15.95
C TRP A 65 17.12 4.28 14.99
N SER A 66 18.26 4.98 14.95
CA SER A 66 18.51 6.09 14.02
C SER A 66 18.47 5.64 12.57
N TYR A 67 18.87 4.41 12.28
CA TYR A 67 18.70 3.82 10.96
C TYR A 67 17.23 3.64 10.60
N LEU A 68 16.41 3.05 11.48
CA LEU A 68 14.96 2.92 11.26
C LEU A 68 14.30 4.29 11.08
N GLU A 69 14.72 5.30 11.85
CA GLU A 69 14.22 6.66 11.76
C GLU A 69 14.51 7.29 10.40
N ARG A 70 15.75 7.22 9.92
CA ARG A 70 16.15 7.75 8.61
C ARG A 70 15.54 6.99 7.43
N ARG A 71 15.30 5.68 7.59
CA ARG A 71 14.93 4.81 6.48
C ARG A 71 13.42 4.65 6.33
N LEU A 72 12.74 4.47 7.46
CA LEU A 72 11.33 4.13 7.52
C LEU A 72 10.51 5.34 7.97
N PHE A 73 10.89 5.98 9.09
CA PHE A 73 10.06 7.01 9.72
C PHE A 73 10.16 8.36 9.03
N SER A 74 11.24 8.65 8.30
CA SER A 74 11.40 9.88 7.52
C SER A 74 10.38 10.04 6.39
N ARG A 75 9.67 8.96 6.03
CA ARG A 75 8.61 8.94 5.01
C ARG A 75 7.24 9.23 5.59
N LEU A 76 7.12 9.28 6.92
CA LEU A 76 5.89 9.59 7.62
C LEU A 76 5.67 11.10 7.67
N GLU A 77 4.40 11.49 7.69
CA GLU A 77 3.99 12.87 7.92
C GLU A 77 4.42 13.35 9.33
N ASP A 78 4.68 14.65 9.47
CA ASP A 78 5.19 15.25 10.71
C ASP A 78 4.26 15.03 11.91
N ILE A 79 2.95 14.81 11.67
CA ILE A 79 1.96 14.49 12.71
C ILE A 79 2.31 13.22 13.50
N TYR A 80 3.11 12.30 12.92
CA TYR A 80 3.53 11.06 13.57
C TYR A 80 4.83 11.20 14.38
N ARG A 81 5.57 12.31 14.25
CA ARG A 81 6.82 12.55 15.01
C ARG A 81 6.66 12.40 16.52
N PRO A 82 5.60 12.91 17.17
CA PRO A 82 5.42 12.73 18.61
C PRO A 82 5.34 11.25 19.00
N THR A 83 4.66 10.43 18.19
CA THR A 83 4.55 8.98 18.42
C THR A 83 5.90 8.28 18.28
N ILE A 84 6.68 8.62 17.25
CA ILE A 84 8.03 8.09 17.04
C ILE A 84 8.95 8.47 18.21
N ASN A 85 8.90 9.72 18.66
CA ASN A 85 9.67 10.19 19.81
C ASN A 85 9.25 9.46 21.09
N LYS A 86 7.95 9.25 21.31
CA LYS A 86 7.45 8.48 22.46
C LYS A 86 7.95 7.04 22.44
N LEU A 87 8.00 6.40 21.26
CA LEU A 87 8.58 5.06 21.11
C LEU A 87 10.09 5.05 21.37
N LYS A 88 10.85 6.02 20.84
CA LYS A 88 12.30 6.20 21.11
C LYS A 88 12.56 6.36 22.62
N THR A 89 11.83 7.24 23.27
CA THR A 89 11.93 7.47 24.72
C THR A 89 11.60 6.20 25.50
N SER A 90 10.54 5.49 25.12
CA SER A 90 10.14 4.25 25.78
C SER A 90 11.16 3.12 25.60
N LEU A 91 11.78 3.01 24.42
CA LEU A 91 12.88 2.08 24.15
C LEU A 91 14.08 2.32 25.08
N PHE A 92 14.51 3.58 25.20
CA PHE A 92 15.65 3.92 26.06
C PHE A 92 15.33 3.78 27.55
N ARG A 93 14.10 4.10 27.96
CA ARG A 93 13.64 3.81 29.33
C ARG A 93 13.62 2.31 29.60
N PHE A 94 13.19 1.50 28.63
CA PHE A 94 13.21 0.05 28.76
C PHE A 94 14.65 -0.47 28.89
N TYR A 95 15.59 0.03 28.10
CA TYR A 95 17.02 -0.28 28.23
C TYR A 95 17.54 0.03 29.64
N LEU A 96 17.28 1.24 30.15
CA LEU A 96 17.70 1.64 31.49
C LEU A 96 17.12 0.72 32.57
N VAL A 97 15.80 0.51 32.56
CA VAL A 97 15.14 -0.39 33.53
C VAL A 97 15.76 -1.78 33.48
N TYR A 98 15.99 -2.31 32.28
CA TYR A 98 16.63 -3.61 32.09
C TYR A 98 18.05 -3.66 32.70
N THR A 99 18.86 -2.62 32.51
CA THR A 99 20.20 -2.54 33.12
C THR A 99 20.16 -2.54 34.65
N ILE A 100 19.18 -1.86 35.25
CA ILE A 100 19.01 -1.82 36.71
C ILE A 100 18.50 -3.17 37.24
N GLN A 101 17.48 -3.77 36.59
CA GLN A 101 16.93 -5.07 36.98
C GLN A 101 17.97 -6.20 36.92
N THR A 102 18.94 -6.09 36.02
CA THR A 102 20.02 -7.07 35.85
C THR A 102 21.29 -6.73 36.64
N ASN A 103 21.23 -5.77 37.56
CA ASN A 103 22.36 -5.30 38.38
C ASN A 103 23.57 -4.79 37.57
N ARG A 104 23.33 -4.28 36.36
CA ARG A 104 24.33 -3.65 35.48
C ARG A 104 24.26 -2.13 35.58
N ASN A 105 24.44 -1.60 36.79
CA ASN A 105 24.41 -0.17 37.05
C ASN A 105 25.52 0.59 36.28
N ASP A 106 26.66 -0.07 36.02
CA ASP A 106 27.71 0.42 35.13
C ASP A 106 27.17 0.82 33.75
N LYS A 107 26.24 0.04 33.19
CA LYS A 107 25.61 0.31 31.90
C LYS A 107 24.54 1.40 31.97
N ALA A 108 23.87 1.55 33.11
CA ALA A 108 22.97 2.68 33.35
C ALA A 108 23.75 4.00 33.42
N GLN A 109 24.90 4.01 34.10
CA GLN A 109 25.79 5.17 34.14
C GLN A 109 26.39 5.48 32.76
N GLU A 110 26.84 4.46 32.03
CA GLU A 110 27.32 4.60 30.65
C GLU A 110 26.27 5.26 29.74
N PHE A 111 24.99 4.89 29.91
CA PHE A 111 23.89 5.49 29.16
C PHE A 111 23.83 7.00 29.36
N PHE A 112 23.77 7.47 30.62
CA PHE A 112 23.70 8.90 30.89
C PHE A 112 24.99 9.61 30.52
N ALA A 113 26.17 9.00 30.70
CA ALA A 113 27.43 9.59 30.28
C ALA A 113 27.46 9.88 28.75
N LYS A 114 26.88 8.99 27.95
CA LYS A 114 26.84 9.14 26.48
C LYS A 114 25.68 9.99 25.97
N GLN A 115 24.56 10.02 26.70
CA GLN A 115 23.30 10.64 26.24
C GLN A 115 22.90 11.93 26.97
N ALA A 116 23.53 12.27 28.09
CA ALA A 116 23.11 13.39 28.93
C ALA A 116 22.95 14.71 28.16
N THR A 117 23.87 15.01 27.24
CA THR A 117 23.84 16.26 26.47
C THR A 117 22.59 16.40 25.60
N GLU A 118 22.09 15.30 25.03
CA GLU A 118 20.85 15.25 24.22
C GLU A 118 19.61 15.25 25.13
N LEU A 119 19.66 14.50 26.24
CA LEU A 119 18.51 14.25 27.10
C LEU A 119 18.23 15.37 28.11
N GLN A 120 19.22 16.15 28.53
CA GLN A 120 19.05 17.21 29.53
C GLN A 120 18.06 18.31 29.11
N ASN A 121 17.86 18.51 27.81
CA ASN A 121 16.93 19.50 27.27
C ASN A 121 15.49 18.97 27.15
N GLN A 122 15.27 17.69 27.47
CA GLN A 122 13.98 17.02 27.37
C GLN A 122 13.38 16.85 28.77
N ALA A 123 12.26 17.53 29.02
CA ALA A 123 11.65 17.57 30.35
C ALA A 123 11.28 16.17 30.87
N GLU A 124 10.92 15.25 29.98
CA GLU A 124 10.57 13.87 30.33
C GLU A 124 11.74 13.03 30.87
N TRP A 125 12.98 13.49 30.71
CA TRP A 125 14.19 12.80 31.20
C TRP A 125 14.70 13.35 32.53
N LYS A 126 14.20 14.50 32.99
CA LYS A 126 14.68 15.19 34.20
C LYS A 126 14.76 14.26 35.41
N ASP A 127 13.67 13.57 35.71
CA ASP A 127 13.61 12.68 36.88
C ASP A 127 14.41 11.39 36.66
N TRP A 128 14.67 10.99 35.42
CA TRP A 128 15.37 9.74 35.12
C TRP A 128 16.87 9.78 35.44
N PHE A 129 17.48 10.96 35.53
CA PHE A 129 18.90 11.09 35.88
C PHE A 129 19.24 10.60 37.29
N VAL A 130 18.28 10.56 38.22
CA VAL A 130 18.51 10.02 39.57
C VAL A 130 18.45 8.47 39.59
N LEU A 131 17.90 7.84 38.55
CA LEU A 131 17.59 6.42 38.53
C LEU A 131 18.79 5.51 38.90
N PRO A 132 20.02 5.70 38.38
CA PRO A 132 21.16 4.84 38.74
C PRO A 132 21.56 4.91 40.21
N PHE A 133 21.14 5.96 40.93
CA PHE A 133 21.53 6.20 42.32
C PHE A 133 20.44 5.77 43.32
N LEU A 134 19.29 5.31 42.84
CA LEU A 134 18.21 4.84 43.71
C LEU A 134 18.48 3.41 44.18
N PRO A 135 18.40 3.13 45.49
CA PRO A 135 18.62 1.78 46.02
C PRO A 135 17.49 0.80 45.68
N SER A 136 16.25 1.27 45.54
CA SER A 136 15.07 0.44 45.22
C SER A 136 14.10 1.21 44.29
N PRO A 137 14.47 1.37 43.00
CA PRO A 137 13.69 2.18 42.06
C PRO A 137 12.33 1.58 41.72
N ASP A 138 12.13 0.29 41.90
CA ASP A 138 10.87 -0.43 41.77
C ASP A 138 9.82 -0.01 42.81
N THR A 139 10.25 0.48 43.97
CA THR A 139 9.35 0.99 45.04
C THR A 139 9.03 2.48 44.89
N ASN A 140 9.78 3.20 44.06
CA ASN A 140 9.58 4.63 43.86
C ASN A 140 8.31 4.87 43.02
N PRO A 141 7.32 5.64 43.49
CA PRO A 141 6.06 5.85 42.76
C PRO A 141 6.22 6.37 41.33
N THR A 142 7.28 7.15 41.06
CA THR A 142 7.58 7.68 39.72
C THR A 142 8.04 6.60 38.75
N PHE A 143 8.74 5.57 39.25
CA PHE A 143 9.40 4.55 38.42
C PHE A 143 8.72 3.17 38.48
N ALA A 144 7.98 2.86 39.56
CA ALA A 144 7.42 1.54 39.83
C ALA A 144 6.70 0.92 38.63
N THR A 145 5.90 1.70 37.90
CA THR A 145 5.19 1.23 36.70
C THR A 145 6.14 0.69 35.62
N TYR A 146 7.30 1.33 35.41
CA TYR A 146 8.26 0.94 34.38
C TYR A 146 9.00 -0.35 34.71
N PHE A 147 9.11 -0.70 36.00
CA PHE A 147 9.71 -1.96 36.45
C PHE A 147 8.74 -3.14 36.34
N SER A 148 7.48 -2.91 36.00
CA SER A 148 6.50 -3.99 35.78
C SER A 148 6.71 -4.67 34.43
N ARG A 149 6.57 -6.00 34.41
CA ARG A 149 6.57 -6.79 33.16
C ARG A 149 5.47 -6.33 32.20
N GLN A 150 4.30 -5.99 32.74
CA GLN A 150 3.16 -5.49 31.96
C GLN A 150 3.52 -4.25 31.13
N TRP A 151 4.27 -3.30 31.70
CA TRP A 151 4.71 -2.11 30.97
C TRP A 151 5.64 -2.47 29.80
N ALA A 152 6.61 -3.34 30.03
CA ALA A 152 7.53 -3.80 28.99
C ALA A 152 6.79 -4.53 27.87
N ASP A 153 5.91 -5.46 28.20
CA ASP A 153 5.10 -6.21 27.22
C ASP A 153 4.20 -5.26 26.41
N THR A 154 3.56 -4.29 27.08
CA THR A 154 2.72 -3.28 26.41
C THR A 154 3.52 -2.42 25.44
N PHE A 155 4.73 -2.00 25.83
CA PHE A 155 5.62 -1.26 24.95
C PHE A 155 6.00 -2.06 23.71
N ILE A 156 6.38 -3.33 23.88
CA ILE A 156 6.77 -4.21 22.78
C ILE A 156 5.60 -4.44 21.81
N VAL A 157 4.40 -4.70 22.31
CA VAL A 157 3.19 -4.83 21.47
C VAL A 157 2.89 -3.52 20.73
N SER A 158 3.04 -2.37 21.39
CA SER A 158 2.82 -1.07 20.77
C SER A 158 3.81 -0.80 19.64
N LEU A 159 5.10 -1.11 19.85
CA LEU A 159 6.14 -0.98 18.84
C LEU A 159 5.87 -1.92 17.65
N HIS A 160 5.51 -3.17 17.93
CA HIS A 160 5.15 -4.14 16.90
C HIS A 160 3.98 -3.66 16.04
N ASN A 161 2.89 -3.22 16.69
CA ASN A 161 1.70 -2.73 16.00
C ASN A 161 2.00 -1.49 15.16
N PHE A 162 2.81 -0.55 15.69
CA PHE A 162 3.23 0.63 14.95
C PHE A 162 3.99 0.25 13.66
N LEU A 163 4.97 -0.64 13.76
CA LEU A 163 5.75 -1.11 12.61
C LEU A 163 4.90 -1.90 11.60
N SER A 164 3.94 -2.68 12.08
CA SER A 164 3.01 -3.43 11.23
C SER A 164 2.15 -2.48 10.39
N VAL A 165 1.54 -1.48 11.02
CA VAL A 165 0.74 -0.47 10.32
C VAL A 165 1.62 0.33 9.36
N LEU A 166 2.81 0.75 9.80
CA LEU A 166 3.77 1.45 8.96
C LEU A 166 4.05 0.68 7.66
N PHE A 167 4.35 -0.62 7.76
CA PHE A 167 4.66 -1.44 6.60
C PHE A 167 3.45 -1.73 5.70
N GLN A 168 2.24 -1.75 6.25
CA GLN A 168 1.02 -1.83 5.46
C GLN A 168 0.77 -0.57 4.62
N CYS A 169 1.18 0.60 5.12
CA CYS A 169 1.02 1.88 4.43
C CYS A 169 2.13 2.19 3.43
N MET A 170 3.24 1.43 3.42
CA MET A 170 4.33 1.70 2.49
C MET A 170 3.97 1.30 1.05
N PRO A 171 4.35 2.10 0.04
CA PRO A 171 4.16 1.74 -1.34
C PRO A 171 4.91 0.45 -1.66
N VAL A 172 4.20 -0.54 -2.21
CA VAL A 172 4.73 -1.87 -2.51
C VAL A 172 5.28 -1.89 -3.94
N PRO A 173 6.53 -2.33 -4.16
CA PRO A 173 7.06 -2.61 -5.49
C PRO A 173 6.13 -3.51 -6.32
N VAL A 174 5.96 -3.19 -7.60
CA VAL A 174 5.04 -3.92 -8.51
C VAL A 174 5.34 -5.42 -8.54
N ILE A 175 6.62 -5.80 -8.53
CA ILE A 175 7.04 -7.21 -8.56
C ILE A 175 6.50 -8.02 -7.37
N LEU A 176 6.37 -7.40 -6.19
CA LEU A 176 5.84 -8.06 -4.99
C LEU A 176 4.33 -8.29 -5.07
N ASN A 177 3.62 -7.57 -5.95
CA ASN A 177 2.19 -7.70 -6.15
C ASN A 177 1.83 -8.45 -7.44
N PHE A 178 2.82 -8.90 -8.23
CA PHE A 178 2.58 -9.46 -9.56
C PHE A 178 1.65 -10.67 -9.51
N ASP A 179 1.93 -11.65 -8.65
CA ASP A 179 1.11 -12.86 -8.53
C ASP A 179 -0.32 -12.55 -8.06
N ALA A 180 -0.45 -11.68 -7.06
CA ALA A 180 -1.75 -11.26 -6.54
C ALA A 180 -2.55 -10.52 -7.62
N GLU A 181 -1.88 -9.69 -8.42
CA GLU A 181 -2.48 -8.95 -9.52
C GLU A 181 -2.90 -9.86 -10.68
N CYS A 182 -2.09 -10.87 -11.00
CA CYS A 182 -2.44 -11.91 -11.96
C CYS A 182 -3.69 -12.69 -11.52
N GLN A 183 -3.72 -13.16 -10.26
CA GLN A 183 -4.87 -13.89 -9.71
C GLN A 183 -6.14 -13.04 -9.72
N ARG A 184 -6.04 -11.79 -9.27
CA ARG A 184 -7.15 -10.82 -9.29
C ARG A 184 -7.65 -10.60 -10.71
N THR A 185 -6.75 -10.49 -11.69
CA THR A 185 -7.12 -10.32 -13.09
C THR A 185 -7.84 -11.55 -13.63
N SER A 186 -7.38 -12.77 -13.30
CA SER A 186 -8.05 -14.01 -13.68
C SER A 186 -9.44 -14.15 -13.06
N GLN A 187 -9.59 -13.84 -11.77
CA GLN A 187 -10.90 -13.85 -11.09
C GLN A 187 -11.88 -12.87 -11.74
N VAL A 188 -11.43 -11.64 -12.02
CA VAL A 188 -12.26 -10.65 -12.73
C VAL A 188 -12.63 -11.12 -14.13
N GLN A 189 -11.74 -11.82 -14.84
CA GLN A 189 -12.04 -12.38 -16.15
C GLN A 189 -13.10 -13.48 -16.08
N GLU A 190 -12.99 -14.39 -15.11
CA GLU A 190 -13.96 -15.46 -14.86
C GLU A 190 -15.34 -14.90 -14.51
N GLU A 191 -15.40 -13.93 -13.59
CA GLU A 191 -16.65 -13.22 -13.26
C GLU A 191 -17.25 -12.52 -14.48
N ASN A 192 -16.42 -11.90 -15.32
CA ASN A 192 -16.87 -11.26 -16.55
C ASN A 192 -17.47 -12.27 -17.52
N GLU A 193 -16.88 -13.46 -17.62
CA GLU A 193 -17.39 -14.54 -18.47
C GLU A 193 -18.74 -15.06 -17.96
N VAL A 194 -18.86 -15.30 -16.65
CA VAL A 194 -20.13 -15.70 -16.03
C VAL A 194 -21.22 -14.66 -16.26
N LEU A 195 -20.89 -13.37 -16.13
CA LEU A 195 -21.84 -12.28 -16.41
C LEU A 195 -22.24 -12.24 -17.88
N ARG A 196 -21.31 -12.46 -18.82
CA ARG A 196 -21.62 -12.56 -20.25
C ARG A 196 -22.53 -13.74 -20.56
N GLN A 197 -22.30 -14.89 -19.95
CA GLN A 197 -23.16 -16.07 -20.10
C GLN A 197 -24.58 -15.80 -19.56
N LYS A 198 -24.70 -15.17 -18.39
CA LYS A 198 -26.01 -14.76 -17.83
C LYS A 198 -26.74 -13.75 -18.73
N LEU A 199 -26.02 -12.77 -19.27
CA LEU A 199 -26.57 -11.79 -20.21
C LEU A 199 -27.07 -12.48 -21.48
N PHE A 200 -26.30 -13.41 -22.03
CA PHE A 200 -26.71 -14.17 -23.20
C PHE A 200 -27.96 -15.01 -22.94
N ALA A 201 -28.03 -15.71 -21.81
CA ALA A 201 -29.20 -16.51 -21.42
C ALA A 201 -30.46 -15.64 -21.25
N LEU A 202 -30.35 -14.48 -20.59
CA LEU A 202 -31.46 -13.54 -20.43
C LEU A 202 -31.91 -12.95 -21.77
N GLN A 203 -30.97 -12.63 -22.67
CA GLN A 203 -31.30 -12.15 -24.01
C GLN A 203 -32.04 -13.20 -24.84
N ALA A 204 -31.62 -14.47 -24.75
CA ALA A 204 -32.31 -15.58 -25.40
C ALA A 204 -33.73 -15.76 -24.86
N GLU A 205 -33.92 -15.65 -23.55
CA GLU A 205 -35.24 -15.74 -22.92
C GLU A 205 -36.16 -14.58 -23.31
N ILE A 206 -35.64 -13.35 -23.34
CA ILE A 206 -36.39 -12.18 -23.83
C ILE A 206 -36.81 -12.38 -25.29
N HIS A 207 -35.94 -12.93 -26.13
CA HIS A 207 -36.26 -13.20 -27.53
C HIS A 207 -37.33 -14.29 -27.67
N ARG A 208 -37.27 -15.34 -26.84
CA ARG A 208 -38.30 -16.40 -26.78
C ARG A 208 -39.66 -15.82 -26.41
N LEU A 209 -39.71 -15.03 -25.32
CA LEU A 209 -40.94 -14.40 -24.85
C LEU A 209 -41.54 -13.44 -25.89
N LYS A 210 -40.72 -12.62 -26.57
CA LYS A 210 -41.20 -11.75 -27.67
C LYS A 210 -41.80 -12.53 -28.83
N LYS A 211 -41.21 -13.68 -29.18
CA LYS A 211 -41.75 -14.55 -30.25
C LYS A 211 -43.09 -15.17 -29.82
N GLU A 212 -43.21 -15.55 -28.55
CA GLU A 212 -44.44 -16.08 -27.96
C GLU A 212 -45.54 -15.01 -27.81
N GLU A 213 -45.20 -13.73 -27.63
CA GLU A 213 -46.18 -12.62 -27.66
C GLU A 213 -46.66 -12.27 -29.10
N GLN A 214 -45.81 -12.45 -30.11
CA GLN A 214 -46.17 -12.17 -31.52
C GLN A 214 -47.06 -13.24 -32.15
N GLN A 215 -46.89 -14.51 -31.78
CA GLN A 215 -47.72 -15.62 -32.29
C GLN A 215 -49.24 -15.46 -32.05
N PRO A 216 -49.73 -15.07 -30.85
CA PRO A 216 -51.16 -14.86 -30.64
C PRO A 216 -51.71 -13.59 -31.30
N GLU A 217 -50.89 -12.58 -31.63
CA GLU A 217 -51.32 -11.44 -32.45
C GLU A 217 -51.42 -11.79 -33.93
N GLU A 218 -50.48 -12.56 -34.48
CA GLU A 218 -50.54 -13.05 -35.87
C GLU A 218 -51.67 -14.06 -36.07
N GLU A 219 -51.91 -14.95 -35.10
CA GLU A 219 -53.02 -15.91 -35.14
C GLU A 219 -54.38 -15.20 -34.99
N LYS A 220 -54.50 -14.17 -34.15
CA LYS A 220 -55.71 -13.32 -34.09
C LYS A 220 -55.91 -12.47 -35.35
N ALA A 221 -54.84 -12.00 -35.99
CA ALA A 221 -54.91 -11.25 -37.25
C ALA A 221 -55.25 -12.14 -38.45
N LEU A 222 -54.85 -13.42 -38.44
CA LEU A 222 -55.18 -14.40 -39.48
C LEU A 222 -56.62 -14.91 -39.36
N VAL A 223 -57.19 -14.94 -38.15
CA VAL A 223 -58.58 -15.35 -37.89
C VAL A 223 -59.58 -14.19 -38.08
N GLN A 224 -59.14 -12.93 -38.04
CA GLN A 224 -59.98 -11.82 -38.51
C GLN A 224 -60.02 -11.80 -40.05
N HIS A 225 -61.02 -12.48 -40.61
CA HIS A 225 -61.42 -12.34 -42.02
C HIS A 225 -61.61 -10.86 -42.38
N LYS A 226 -60.62 -10.26 -43.03
CA LYS A 226 -60.78 -8.92 -43.62
C LYS A 226 -61.66 -9.08 -44.86
N LEU A 227 -62.92 -8.69 -44.73
CA LEU A 227 -63.88 -8.72 -45.85
C LEU A 227 -63.35 -7.86 -47.02
N PRO A 228 -63.57 -8.28 -48.28
CA PRO A 228 -63.16 -7.49 -49.44
C PRO A 228 -63.72 -6.06 -49.39
N PRO A 229 -63.01 -5.04 -49.91
CA PRO A 229 -63.40 -3.62 -49.78
C PRO A 229 -64.82 -3.29 -50.25
N TYR A 230 -65.40 -4.10 -51.14
CA TYR A 230 -66.76 -3.89 -51.65
C TYR A 230 -67.87 -4.33 -50.67
N VAL A 231 -67.54 -5.13 -49.65
CA VAL A 231 -68.51 -5.69 -48.68
C VAL A 231 -68.69 -4.78 -47.46
N SER A 232 -67.77 -3.82 -47.23
CA SER A 232 -67.81 -2.94 -46.05
C SER A 232 -68.95 -1.91 -46.06
N ASN A 233 -69.74 -1.85 -47.15
CA ASN A 233 -70.77 -0.82 -47.35
C ASN A 233 -72.21 -1.35 -47.22
N MET A 234 -72.40 -2.63 -46.85
CA MET A 234 -73.74 -3.21 -46.71
C MET A 234 -74.37 -3.01 -45.32
N ASP A 235 -73.60 -2.56 -44.33
CA ASP A 235 -74.06 -2.35 -42.94
C ASP A 235 -74.81 -1.01 -42.70
N ARG A 236 -75.36 -0.41 -43.76
CA ARG A 236 -76.10 0.87 -43.68
C ARG A 236 -77.54 0.79 -44.21
N LEU A 237 -78.15 -0.39 -44.24
CA LEU A 237 -79.54 -0.55 -44.64
C LEU A 237 -80.32 -1.34 -43.59
N GLY A 238 -81.07 -0.61 -42.75
CA GLY A 238 -81.87 -1.12 -41.64
C GLY A 238 -81.04 -1.15 -40.35
N ASP A 239 -81.08 -0.16 -39.46
CA ASP A 239 -82.28 0.39 -38.85
C ASP A 239 -82.12 1.89 -38.58
N SER A 240 -82.84 2.68 -39.37
CA SER A 240 -83.40 3.94 -38.88
C SER A 240 -84.68 3.57 -38.12
N GLU A 241 -85.00 4.34 -37.07
CA GLU A 241 -86.19 4.22 -36.20
C GLU A 241 -85.97 3.37 -34.92
N LEU A 242 -85.41 3.99 -33.89
CA LEU A 242 -86.14 4.28 -32.63
C LEU A 242 -85.18 4.96 -31.65
N ALA A 243 -85.27 6.28 -31.61
CA ALA A 243 -84.83 7.06 -30.46
C ALA A 243 -85.63 6.64 -29.23
N MET A 244 -84.99 6.50 -28.06
CA MET A 244 -85.51 7.09 -26.82
C MET A 244 -84.46 7.08 -25.71
N VAL A 245 -84.42 8.21 -25.03
CA VAL A 245 -83.54 8.63 -23.94
C VAL A 245 -83.79 7.79 -22.68
N CYS A 246 -82.74 7.41 -21.96
CA CYS A 246 -82.76 7.57 -20.51
C CYS A 246 -81.39 7.99 -19.97
N SER A 247 -81.48 8.96 -19.08
CA SER A 247 -80.44 9.75 -18.46
C SER A 247 -79.79 9.00 -17.28
N GLN A 248 -78.55 9.36 -16.97
CA GLN A 248 -77.90 9.32 -15.64
C GLN A 248 -77.81 7.99 -14.87
N ARG A 249 -76.56 7.52 -14.65
CA ARG A 249 -75.77 7.86 -13.45
C ARG A 249 -74.32 7.38 -13.53
N ASN A 250 -73.46 8.27 -13.03
CA ASN A 250 -72.06 8.11 -12.60
C ASN A 250 -71.72 6.72 -12.02
N THR A 251 -70.50 6.21 -12.20
CA THR A 251 -69.33 6.66 -11.42
C THR A 251 -68.02 6.13 -12.01
N SER A 252 -67.07 7.04 -12.24
CA SER A 252 -65.63 7.00 -11.86
C SER A 252 -64.83 5.70 -12.09
N LEU A 253 -63.64 5.65 -12.69
CA LEU A 253 -62.53 6.61 -12.75
C LEU A 253 -61.45 6.12 -13.76
N SER A 254 -60.95 7.05 -14.59
CA SER A 254 -59.61 7.19 -15.24
C SER A 254 -58.81 5.94 -15.68
N GLN A 255 -58.59 5.66 -16.96
CA GLN A 255 -57.70 6.32 -17.95
C GLN A 255 -56.22 6.45 -17.54
N SER A 256 -55.31 5.72 -18.22
CA SER A 256 -54.38 6.30 -19.21
C SER A 256 -53.40 5.23 -19.80
N PRO A 257 -53.05 5.29 -21.10
CA PRO A 257 -52.28 4.27 -21.81
C PRO A 257 -50.77 4.61 -21.89
N ARG A 258 -49.93 3.61 -22.16
CA ARG A 258 -48.53 3.82 -22.56
C ARG A 258 -48.21 3.11 -23.87
N VAL A 259 -47.95 3.90 -24.90
CA VAL A 259 -47.19 3.50 -26.09
C VAL A 259 -46.17 4.61 -26.39
N GLY A 260 -44.88 4.23 -26.47
CA GLY A 260 -43.94 4.68 -27.51
C GLY A 260 -43.14 5.99 -27.36
N PHE A 261 -41.83 5.86 -27.67
CA PHE A 261 -40.96 6.81 -28.40
C PHE A 261 -40.25 7.97 -27.65
N LEU A 262 -38.95 7.83 -27.33
CA LEU A 262 -37.80 8.31 -28.13
C LEU A 262 -36.44 8.26 -27.39
N SER A 263 -35.40 8.11 -28.21
CA SER A 263 -33.97 7.91 -27.96
C SER A 263 -33.20 9.08 -27.33
N SER A 264 -32.09 8.76 -26.64
CA SER A 264 -30.74 9.37 -26.67
C SER A 264 -30.07 9.08 -25.32
N LEU A 265 -28.89 8.46 -25.23
CA LEU A 265 -27.59 9.05 -25.52
C LEU A 265 -26.53 7.94 -25.65
N LEU A 266 -25.75 7.99 -26.72
CA LEU A 266 -24.43 7.34 -26.84
C LEU A 266 -23.39 8.16 -26.06
N PRO A 267 -22.31 7.52 -25.56
CA PRO A 267 -20.98 8.07 -25.84
C PRO A 267 -20.10 7.07 -26.61
N GLN A 268 -19.36 7.66 -27.55
CA GLN A 268 -18.43 7.04 -28.47
C GLN A 268 -17.27 6.30 -27.76
N SER A 269 -16.95 5.10 -28.24
CA SER A 269 -15.59 4.55 -28.14
C SER A 269 -14.96 4.60 -29.53
N LYS A 270 -13.84 5.32 -29.67
CA LYS A 270 -12.96 5.27 -30.84
C LYS A 270 -11.88 4.22 -30.59
N LYS A 271 -11.66 3.33 -31.55
CA LYS A 271 -10.42 2.54 -31.71
C LYS A 271 -9.60 3.10 -32.89
N SER A 272 -8.33 3.45 -32.60
CA SER A 272 -7.04 3.24 -33.33
C SER A 272 -7.01 3.11 -34.86
N PRO A 273 -5.98 3.61 -35.60
CA PRO A 273 -4.62 3.01 -35.60
C PRO A 273 -3.46 4.03 -35.81
N SER A 274 -2.18 3.75 -35.51
CA SER A 274 -1.24 3.15 -36.47
C SER A 274 0.19 3.05 -35.90
N ARG A 275 0.93 2.07 -36.42
CA ARG A 275 2.35 1.70 -36.19
C ARG A 275 3.18 2.28 -37.35
N LEU A 276 4.40 2.79 -37.10
CA LEU A 276 5.59 2.71 -37.99
C LEU A 276 6.85 3.29 -37.28
N SER A 277 7.78 2.39 -36.97
CA SER A 277 9.26 2.33 -36.98
C SER A 277 10.21 3.58 -37.10
N PRO A 278 11.53 3.40 -36.79
CA PRO A 278 12.46 4.42 -36.27
C PRO A 278 13.48 4.98 -37.30
N ALA A 279 14.16 6.10 -36.99
CA ALA A 279 15.50 6.43 -37.51
C ALA A 279 16.19 7.62 -36.80
N GLN A 280 17.43 7.37 -36.35
CA GLN A 280 18.68 8.16 -36.54
C GLN A 280 18.77 9.66 -36.18
N GLY A 281 19.75 10.02 -35.33
CA GLY A 281 20.39 11.36 -35.30
C GLY A 281 21.60 11.43 -36.26
N PRO A 282 22.59 12.35 -36.09
CA PRO A 282 22.64 13.69 -35.50
C PRO A 282 23.10 14.76 -36.54
N PRO A 283 23.52 15.99 -36.16
CA PRO A 283 24.97 16.26 -36.23
C PRO A 283 25.57 17.18 -35.13
N GLN A 284 26.91 17.13 -35.07
CA GLN A 284 27.88 17.81 -34.19
C GLN A 284 28.03 19.32 -34.42
N ALA A 285 28.54 20.02 -33.38
CA ALA A 285 29.69 20.98 -33.36
C ALA A 285 29.60 21.78 -32.03
N GLN A 286 30.64 22.16 -31.29
CA GLN A 286 32.08 22.22 -31.51
C GLN A 286 32.80 22.36 -30.15
N SER A 287 34.07 21.95 -30.17
CA SER A 287 35.14 22.02 -29.19
C SER A 287 35.33 23.32 -28.40
N SER A 288 35.84 23.19 -27.18
CA SER A 288 37.02 23.95 -26.72
C SER A 288 37.74 23.20 -25.58
N ALA A 289 38.80 22.49 -25.94
CA ALA A 289 39.85 22.07 -25.02
C ALA A 289 40.85 23.23 -24.89
N LYS A 290 41.30 23.52 -23.67
CA LYS A 290 42.59 24.19 -23.44
C LYS A 290 43.47 23.24 -22.65
N LYS A 291 44.66 23.05 -23.20
CA LYS A 291 45.77 22.20 -22.80
C LYS A 291 46.87 23.14 -22.28
N GLU A 292 47.50 22.80 -21.16
CA GLU A 292 48.89 23.09 -20.80
C GLU A 292 49.24 22.14 -19.64
N SER A 293 50.05 21.10 -19.85
CA SER A 293 51.54 21.06 -19.77
C SER A 293 52.06 21.04 -18.33
N ILE A 294 52.46 19.86 -17.84
CA ILE A 294 53.87 19.44 -17.59
C ILE A 294 54.57 20.25 -16.49
N SER A 295 54.84 19.62 -15.33
CA SER A 295 56.21 19.23 -14.95
C SER A 295 56.25 18.53 -13.59
N SER A 296 56.90 17.37 -13.59
CA SER A 296 57.48 16.70 -12.44
C SER A 296 58.46 17.61 -11.68
N GLN A 297 58.57 17.45 -10.36
CA GLN A 297 59.88 17.23 -9.73
C GLN A 297 59.76 16.74 -8.28
N VAL A 298 60.42 15.61 -8.06
CA VAL A 298 60.89 15.06 -6.79
C VAL A 298 62.10 15.90 -6.33
N SER A 299 62.18 16.22 -5.05
CA SER A 299 63.43 16.53 -4.30
C SER A 299 63.09 16.48 -2.80
N THR A 300 63.36 15.39 -2.09
CA THR A 300 64.52 15.21 -1.19
C THR A 300 64.81 16.38 -0.24
N SER A 301 64.76 16.04 1.05
CA SER A 301 65.12 16.69 2.34
C SER A 301 66.52 17.39 2.36
N PRO A 302 67.11 17.91 3.48
CA PRO A 302 66.72 17.82 4.92
C PRO A 302 67.10 19.05 5.84
N ILE A 303 66.98 18.84 7.16
CA ILE A 303 67.73 19.40 8.34
C ILE A 303 67.38 20.78 8.93
N PHE A 304 67.05 20.78 10.24
CA PHE A 304 67.61 21.52 11.41
C PHE A 304 66.47 21.81 12.42
N ALA A 305 66.34 21.04 13.51
CA ALA A 305 66.98 21.24 14.80
C ALA A 305 66.75 22.62 15.43
N ASN A 306 65.91 22.69 16.47
CA ASN A 306 66.39 23.07 17.82
C ASN A 306 65.29 22.98 18.88
N LEU A 307 65.67 22.33 19.97
CA LEU A 307 65.09 22.44 21.32
C LEU A 307 65.34 23.87 21.86
N PRO A 308 64.61 24.32 22.90
CA PRO A 308 65.23 24.19 24.23
C PRO A 308 64.26 23.82 25.37
N LYS A 309 64.89 23.33 26.43
CA LYS A 309 64.36 23.04 27.78
C LYS A 309 64.40 24.30 28.66
N GLY A 310 63.59 24.28 29.73
CA GLY A 310 63.74 25.05 30.98
C GLY A 310 62.76 26.22 31.06
N LEU A 311 61.99 26.45 32.12
CA LEU A 311 61.91 25.91 33.49
C LEU A 311 60.44 25.61 33.83
#